data_AF-A0A2D9VPT4-F1
#
_entry.id   AF-A0A2D9VPT4-F1
#
_cell.length_a   1.000
_cell.length_b   1.000
_cell.length_c   1.000
_cell.angle_alpha   90.00
_cell.angle_beta   90.00
_cell.angle_gamma   90.00
#
_symmetry.space_group_name_H-M   'P 1'
#
loop_
_entity.id
_entity.type
_entity.pdbx_description
1 polymer ?
#
loop_
_entity_poly.entity_id
_entity_poly.type
_entity_poly.pdbx_seq_one_letter_code
_entity_poly.pdbx_strand_id
1 'polypeptide(L)' 'MIYNRIFFIITFILCHVVSYAQCSMCRAVAESSHNGGSSIANGLNTGILYLMLFPYILLVYALIRIYFKEKQQTKM' A
#
# COMPACT_ATOMS: atom_id res chain seq x y z
N MET A 1 -5.54 -35.72 8.04
CA MET A 1 -5.05 -35.00 6.84
C MET A 1 -6.12 -34.14 6.16
N ILE A 2 -7.35 -34.65 6.00
CA ILE A 2 -8.45 -33.93 5.32
C ILE A 2 -8.91 -32.67 6.08
N TYR A 3 -8.97 -32.72 7.41
CA TYR A 3 -9.39 -31.59 8.26
C TYR A 3 -8.46 -30.37 8.15
N ASN A 4 -7.14 -30.59 8.10
CA ASN A 4 -6.17 -29.50 7.96
C ASN A 4 -6.28 -28.81 6.60
N ARG A 5 -6.61 -29.55 5.53
CA ARG A 5 -6.86 -28.99 4.19
C ARG A 5 -8.14 -28.16 4.16
N ILE A 6 -9.21 -28.67 4.79
CA ILE A 6 -10.49 -27.96 4.91
C ILE A 6 -10.31 -26.66 5.71
N PHE A 7 -9.57 -26.71 6.82
CA PHE A 7 -9.25 -25.53 7.63
C PHE A 7 -8.50 -24.46 6.82
N PHE A 8 -7.53 -24.86 6.01
CA PHE A 8 -6.76 -23.95 5.16
C PHE A 8 -7.63 -23.30 4.08
N ILE A 9 -8.53 -24.06 3.46
CA ILE A 9 -9.47 -23.58 2.44
C ILE A 9 -10.47 -22.58 3.04
N ILE A 10 -11.02 -22.88 4.22
CA ILE A 10 -11.96 -21.99 4.92
C ILE A 10 -11.26 -20.67 5.29
N THR A 11 -10.03 -20.75 5.82
CA THR A 11 -9.24 -19.55 6.18
C THR A 11 -8.93 -18.69 4.95
N PHE A 12 -8.59 -19.31 3.82
CA PHE A 12 -8.33 -18.60 2.56
C PHE A 12 -9.57 -17.88 2.03
N ILE A 13 -10.74 -18.53 2.07
CA ILE A 13 -12.01 -17.94 1.65
C ILE A 13 -12.41 -16.77 2.57
N LEU A 14 -12.24 -16.92 3.88
CA LEU A 14 -12.57 -15.86 4.84
C LEU A 14 -11.63 -14.64 4.69
N CYS A 15 -10.34 -14.87 4.44
CA CYS A 15 -9.39 -13.78 4.14
C CYS A 15 -9.80 -13.00 2.89
N HIS A 16 -10.24 -13.71 1.85
CA HIS A 16 -10.74 -13.10 0.62
C HIS A 16 -12.00 -12.26 0.87
N VAL A 17 -12.96 -12.73 1.67
CA VAL A 17 -14.17 -11.96 2.02
C VAL A 17 -13.84 -10.66 2.78
N VAL A 18 -12.85 -10.70 3.67
CA VAL A 18 -12.39 -9.50 4.41
C VAL A 18 -11.57 -8.55 3.50
N SER A 19 -10.96 -9.06 2.43
CA SER A 19 -10.20 -8.24 1.47
C SER A 19 -11.07 -7.37 0.54
N TYR A 20 -12.39 -7.60 0.49
CA TYR A 20 -13.31 -6.84 -0.38
C TYR A 20 -13.75 -5.47 0.15
N ALA A 21 -13.18 -4.97 1.25
CA ALA A 21 -13.56 -3.69 1.85
C ALA A 21 -12.67 -2.47 1.48
N GLN A 22 -11.72 -2.58 0.53
CA GLN A 22 -10.69 -1.53 0.35
C GLN A 22 -10.62 -0.81 -1.00
N CYS A 23 -11.65 -0.89 -1.87
CA CYS A 23 -11.57 -0.20 -3.17
C CYS A 23 -12.74 0.73 -3.57
N SER A 24 -13.87 0.77 -2.84
CA SER A 24 -14.94 1.75 -3.14
C SER A 24 -15.33 2.67 -1.97
N MET A 25 -14.90 2.38 -0.75
CA MET A 25 -15.23 3.22 0.42
C MET A 25 -14.32 4.47 0.51
N CYS A 26 -13.02 4.33 0.25
CA CYS A 26 -12.07 5.45 0.28
C CYS A 26 -12.35 6.48 -0.83
N ARG A 27 -12.87 6.01 -1.97
CA ARG A 27 -13.25 6.85 -3.11
C ARG A 27 -14.55 7.62 -2.85
N ALA A 28 -15.55 6.98 -2.24
CA ALA A 28 -16.82 7.64 -1.89
C ALA A 28 -16.66 8.69 -0.78
N VAL A 29 -15.75 8.49 0.19
CA VAL A 29 -15.41 9.50 1.22
C VAL A 29 -14.65 10.68 0.61
N ALA A 30 -13.76 10.43 -0.35
CA ALA A 30 -13.06 11.48 -1.09
C ALA A 30 -14.01 12.28 -2.02
N GLU A 31 -14.90 11.62 -2.76
CA GLU A 31 -15.86 12.25 -3.66
C GLU A 31 -16.95 13.04 -2.90
N SER A 32 -17.43 12.52 -1.75
CA SER A 32 -18.38 13.26 -0.88
C SER A 32 -17.76 14.49 -0.21
N SER A 33 -16.47 14.46 0.13
CA SER A 33 -15.74 15.62 0.65
C SER A 33 -15.52 16.70 -0.42
N HIS A 34 -15.37 16.31 -1.69
CA HIS A 34 -15.14 17.21 -2.82
C HIS A 34 -16.42 17.93 -3.28
N ASN A 35 -17.56 17.24 -3.30
CA ASN A 35 -18.86 17.82 -3.71
C ASN A 35 -19.57 18.61 -2.60
N GLY A 36 -19.11 18.50 -1.34
CA GLY A 36 -19.69 19.17 -0.18
C GLY A 36 -19.08 20.53 0.19
N GLY A 37 -18.18 21.09 -0.63
CA GLY A 37 -17.60 22.43 -0.42
C GLY A 37 -16.72 22.59 0.83
N SER A 38 -16.24 21.49 1.41
CA SER A 38 -15.45 21.52 2.65
C SER A 38 -13.95 21.68 2.38
N SER A 39 -13.27 22.51 3.17
CA SER A 39 -11.83 22.83 3.09
C SER A 39 -10.89 21.63 3.23
N ILE A 40 -11.43 20.46 3.56
CA ILE A 40 -10.75 19.16 3.60
C ILE A 40 -10.31 18.72 2.19
N ALA A 41 -11.03 19.11 1.13
CA ALA A 41 -10.69 18.77 -0.25
C ALA A 41 -9.35 19.38 -0.71
N ASN A 42 -9.01 20.58 -0.22
CA ASN A 42 -7.75 21.27 -0.57
C ASN A 42 -6.50 20.56 0.02
N GLY A 43 -6.65 19.79 1.10
CA GLY A 43 -5.55 19.05 1.74
C GLY A 43 -5.32 17.65 1.17
N LEU A 44 -6.24 17.13 0.34
CA LEU A 44 -6.18 15.76 -0.18
C LEU A 44 -5.04 15.56 -1.18
N ASN A 45 -4.80 16.52 -2.08
CA ASN A 45 -3.69 16.47 -3.04
C ASN A 45 -2.33 16.44 -2.33
N THR A 46 -2.18 17.17 -1.22
CA THR A 46 -0.99 17.11 -0.37
C THR A 46 -0.85 15.75 0.32
N GLY A 47 -1.96 15.15 0.76
CA GLY A 47 -1.98 13.80 1.34
C GLY A 47 -1.58 12.71 0.35
N ILE A 48 -2.03 12.79 -0.91
CA ILE A 48 -1.65 11.87 -1.98
C ILE A 48 -0.16 12.00 -2.28
N LEU A 49 0.36 13.23 -2.41
CA LEU A 49 1.78 13.47 -2.60
C LEU A 49 2.62 12.94 -1.43
N TYR A 50 2.15 13.08 -0.19
CA TYR A 50 2.84 12.55 0.99
C TYR A 50 2.88 11.02 1.01
N LEU A 51 1.77 10.35 0.68
CA LEU A 51 1.71 8.89 0.61
C LEU A 51 2.52 8.33 -0.56
N MET A 52 2.57 9.03 -1.69
CA MET A 52 3.41 8.66 -2.84
C MET A 52 4.90 8.93 -2.60
N LEU A 53 5.28 9.91 -1.76
CA LEU A 53 6.68 10.21 -1.45
C LEU A 53 7.39 9.03 -0.75
N PHE A 54 6.69 8.33 0.14
CA PHE A 54 7.23 7.23 0.93
C PHE A 54 7.82 6.08 0.08
N PRO A 55 7.12 5.50 -0.92
CA PRO A 55 7.69 4.45 -1.76
C PRO A 55 8.90 4.92 -2.58
N TYR A 56 8.97 6.19 -3.00
CA TYR A 56 10.15 6.70 -3.71
C TYR A 56 11.40 6.77 -2.82
N ILE A 57 11.24 7.20 -1.56
CA ILE A 57 12.36 7.23 -0.59
C ILE A 57 12.91 5.82 -0.34
N LEU A 58 12.01 4.84 -0.14
CA LEU A 58 12.40 3.45 0.07
C LEU A 58 13.14 2.86 -1.14
N LEU A 59 12.68 3.18 -2.36
CA LEU A 59 13.30 2.74 -3.60
C LEU A 59 14.72 3.30 -3.72
N VAL A 60 14.91 4.62 -3.53
CA VAL A 60 16.23 5.26 -3.56
C VAL A 60 17.17 4.65 -2.52
N TYR A 61 16.68 4.44 -1.30
CA TYR A 61 17.47 3.80 -0.24
C TYR A 61 17.93 2.39 -0.63
N ALA A 62 17.03 1.58 -1.22
CA ALA A 62 17.37 0.24 -1.67
C ALA A 62 18.43 0.25 -2.79
N LEU A 63 18.28 1.14 -3.78
CA LEU A 63 19.25 1.27 -4.88
C LEU A 63 20.63 1.70 -4.38
N ILE A 64 20.69 2.66 -3.45
CA ILE A 64 21.95 3.07 -2.81
C ILE A 64 22.59 1.87 -2.13
N ARG A 65 21.83 1.11 -1.32
CA ARG A 65 22.35 -0.07 -0.61
C ARG A 65 22.92 -1.11 -1.57
N ILE A 66 22.25 -1.38 -2.69
CA ILE A 66 22.72 -2.33 -3.71
C ILE A 66 24.00 -1.81 -4.36
N TYR A 67 24.02 -0.56 -4.84
CA TYR A 67 25.19 0.04 -5.49
C TYR A 67 26.43 0.03 -4.59
N PHE A 68 26.27 0.39 -3.31
CA PHE A 68 27.38 0.35 -2.36
C PHE A 68 27.84 -1.07 -2.06
N LYS A 69 26.94 -2.07 -1.99
CA LYS A 69 27.34 -3.48 -1.84
C LYS A 69 28.12 -3.97 -3.05
N GLU A 70 27.68 -3.68 -4.27
CA GLU A 70 28.38 -4.05 -5.50
C GLU A 70 29.78 -3.45 -5.53
N LYS A 71 29.91 -2.16 -5.20
CA LYS A 71 31.21 -1.48 -5.12
C LYS A 71 32.15 -2.10 -4.08
N GLN A 72 31.63 -2.64 -2.97
CA GLN A 72 32.44 -3.34 -1.97
C GLN A 72 32.89 -4.73 -2.44
N GLN A 73 32.08 -5.43 -3.23
CA GLN A 73 32.43 -6.73 -3.82
C GLN A 73 33.44 -6.61 -4.95
N THR A 74 33.37 -5.56 -5.77
CA THR A 74 34.33 -5.30 -6.85
C THR A 74 35.70 -4.80 -6.35
N LYS A 75 35.79 -4.37 -5.08
CA LYS A 75 37.03 -3.88 -4.46
C LYS A 75 37.76 -4.94 -3.61
N MET A 76 37.29 -6.18 -3.64
CA MET A 76 37.94 -7.37 -3.04
C MET A 76 38.65 -8.17 -4.12
#